data_AF-A0A1I7ZC84-F1
#
_entry.id   AF-A0A1I7ZC84-F1
#
_cell.length_a   1.000
_cell.length_b   1.000
_cell.length_c   1.000
_cell.angle_alpha   90.00
_cell.angle_beta   90.00
_cell.angle_gamma   90.00
#
_symmetry.space_group_name_H-M   'P 1'
#
loop_
_entity.id
_entity.type
_entity.pdbx_description
1 polymer ?
#
loop_
_entity_poly.entity_id
_entity_poly.type
_entity_poly.pdbx_seq_one_letter_code
_entity_poly.pdbx_strand_id
1 'polypeptide(L)'
;MNDTNKTTLVVQNRFLNSEVIRLNERCQTADKKLMEFNRKLTSLEMEMQEFKREYVYLLQSCIRIPVNEHANGDIVQVKLFGGNLHERRVRKLLDMARVQDPTLPTFESVCNPQSFHVDEYGFRYAFEESFHVDEYGFRYAFEEVPLALHYICTQLHNHYQSQLESHQDHKRRWKLVLDECDSKINNTNETRSLCRAGIPRSMRSTIWRILIHQQVSDLKAKFGKYYYRNLCSSQGTPADRH
;
A
#
# COMPACT_ATOMS: atom_id res chain seq x y z
N MET A 1 -47.21 41.22 48.78
CA MET A 1 -46.86 40.21 47.75
C MET A 1 -45.39 40.40 47.39
N ASN A 2 -44.45 39.53 47.80
CA ASN A 2 -43.23 39.20 47.02
C ASN A 2 -42.15 38.37 47.72
N ASP A 3 -42.11 38.24 49.04
CA ASP A 3 -41.01 37.50 49.69
C ASP A 3 -41.13 35.98 49.53
N THR A 4 -42.34 35.43 49.55
CA THR A 4 -42.56 34.00 49.31
C THR A 4 -42.17 33.62 47.89
N ASN A 5 -42.56 34.43 46.89
CA ASN A 5 -42.17 34.20 45.48
C ASN A 5 -40.67 34.34 45.25
N LYS A 6 -40.01 35.33 45.88
CA LYS A 6 -38.54 35.44 45.81
C LYS A 6 -37.85 34.22 46.41
N THR A 7 -38.33 33.74 47.55
CA THR A 7 -37.75 32.57 48.22
C THR A 7 -37.92 31.30 47.38
N THR A 8 -39.11 31.12 46.78
CA THR A 8 -39.37 29.98 45.86
C THR A 8 -38.47 30.03 44.63
N LEU A 9 -38.30 31.22 44.03
CA LEU A 9 -37.40 31.41 42.88
C LEU A 9 -35.94 31.12 43.23
N VAL A 10 -35.47 31.52 44.41
CA VAL A 10 -34.10 31.23 44.87
C VAL A 10 -33.88 29.72 45.05
N VAL A 11 -34.84 29.01 45.63
CA VAL A 11 -34.77 27.54 45.79
C VAL A 11 -34.77 26.84 44.43
N GLN A 12 -35.63 27.28 43.51
CA GLN A 12 -35.70 26.73 42.15
C GLN A 12 -34.41 26.99 41.36
N ASN A 13 -33.83 28.17 41.49
CA ASN A 13 -32.56 28.52 40.84
C ASN A 13 -31.39 27.69 41.40
N ARG A 14 -31.36 27.46 42.71
CA ARG A 14 -30.38 26.57 43.35
C ARG A 14 -30.50 25.13 42.86
N PHE A 15 -31.72 24.62 42.74
CA PHE A 15 -32.00 23.29 42.19
C PHE A 15 -31.54 23.18 40.73
N LEU A 16 -31.93 24.14 39.88
CA LEU A 16 -31.52 24.16 38.47
C LEU A 16 -30.00 24.23 38.30
N ASN A 17 -29.30 25.04 39.10
CA ASN A 17 -27.85 25.09 39.06
C ASN A 17 -27.22 23.74 39.47
N SER A 18 -27.77 23.08 40.50
CA SER A 18 -27.29 21.75 40.89
C SER A 18 -27.55 20.69 39.80
N GLU A 19 -28.66 20.77 39.10
CA GLU A 19 -28.98 19.90 37.97
C GLU A 19 -28.08 20.16 36.75
N VAL A 20 -27.79 21.42 36.46
CA VAL A 20 -26.86 21.81 35.39
C VAL A 20 -25.47 21.27 35.67
N ILE A 21 -24.98 21.38 36.91
CA ILE A 21 -23.68 20.82 37.31
C ILE A 21 -23.69 19.29 37.14
N ARG A 22 -24.74 18.62 37.63
CA ARG A 22 -24.87 17.16 37.52
C ARG A 22 -24.94 16.67 36.07
N LEU A 23 -25.65 17.39 35.20
CA LEU A 23 -25.73 17.11 33.78
C LEU A 23 -24.38 17.32 33.10
N ASN A 24 -23.67 18.40 33.44
CA ASN A 24 -22.33 18.68 32.92
C ASN A 24 -21.32 17.58 33.34
N GLU A 25 -21.36 17.13 34.59
CA GLU A 25 -20.53 16.01 35.06
C GLU A 25 -20.84 14.71 34.31
N ARG A 26 -22.13 14.43 34.04
CA ARG A 26 -22.54 13.28 33.21
C ARG A 26 -22.03 13.41 31.77
N CYS A 27 -22.14 14.58 31.15
CA CYS A 27 -21.62 14.84 29.81
C CYS A 27 -20.10 14.63 29.76
N GLN A 28 -19.35 15.23 30.68
CA GLN A 28 -17.89 15.04 30.75
C GLN A 28 -17.50 13.57 30.96
N THR A 29 -18.25 12.83 31.77
CA THR A 29 -18.01 11.39 31.97
C THR A 29 -18.29 10.59 30.70
N ALA A 30 -19.38 10.92 29.98
CA ALA A 30 -19.70 10.30 28.71
C ALA A 30 -18.63 10.61 27.65
N ASP A 31 -18.18 11.86 27.56
CA ASP A 31 -17.12 12.28 26.63
C ASP A 31 -15.80 11.56 26.91
N LYS A 32 -15.41 11.43 28.18
CA LYS A 32 -14.24 10.66 28.58
C LYS A 32 -14.35 9.19 28.15
N LYS A 33 -15.51 8.55 28.36
CA LYS A 33 -15.76 7.17 27.92
C LYS A 33 -15.73 7.04 26.41
N LEU A 34 -16.31 8.01 25.69
CA LEU A 34 -16.32 8.04 24.23
C LEU A 34 -14.89 8.16 23.69
N MET A 35 -14.07 9.04 24.27
CA MET A 35 -12.64 9.13 23.93
C MET A 35 -11.89 7.83 24.20
N GLU A 36 -12.16 7.16 25.33
CA GLU A 36 -11.54 5.87 25.65
C GLU A 36 -11.96 4.77 24.65
N PHE A 37 -13.25 4.69 24.31
CA PHE A 37 -13.74 3.74 23.32
C PHE A 37 -13.17 4.01 21.93
N ASN A 38 -13.10 5.27 21.49
CA ASN A 38 -12.47 5.61 20.21
C ASN A 38 -11.00 5.20 20.17
N ARG A 39 -10.24 5.42 21.25
CA ARG A 39 -8.84 4.96 21.33
C ARG A 39 -8.72 3.44 21.22
N LYS A 40 -9.59 2.69 21.90
CA LYS A 40 -9.63 1.23 21.81
C LYS A 40 -10.01 0.77 20.40
N LEU A 41 -10.98 1.43 19.77
CA LEU A 41 -11.42 1.12 18.41
C LEU A 41 -10.26 1.30 17.44
N THR A 42 -9.57 2.44 17.47
CA THR A 42 -8.39 2.69 16.63
C THR A 42 -7.29 1.66 16.88
N SER A 43 -7.02 1.30 18.13
CA SER A 43 -6.03 0.27 18.45
C SER A 43 -6.39 -1.10 17.84
N LEU A 44 -7.65 -1.51 17.96
CA LEU A 44 -8.13 -2.78 17.40
C LEU A 44 -8.14 -2.76 15.87
N GLU A 45 -8.44 -1.61 15.25
CA GLU A 45 -8.35 -1.45 13.81
C GLU A 45 -6.91 -1.62 13.32
N MET A 46 -5.93 -1.02 14.00
CA MET A 46 -4.51 -1.17 13.66
C MET A 46 -4.06 -2.64 13.79
N GLU A 47 -4.40 -3.31 14.89
CA GLU A 47 -4.08 -4.72 15.10
C GLU A 47 -4.74 -5.61 14.03
N MET A 48 -5.97 -5.30 13.62
CA MET A 48 -6.64 -6.00 12.54
C MET A 48 -5.93 -5.81 11.19
N GLN A 49 -5.41 -4.62 10.88
CA GLN A 49 -4.63 -4.41 9.66
C GLN A 49 -3.31 -5.18 9.69
N GLU A 50 -2.66 -5.26 10.86
CA GLU A 50 -1.47 -6.08 11.06
C GLU A 50 -1.75 -7.58 10.83
N PHE A 51 -2.83 -8.10 11.41
CA PHE A 51 -3.23 -9.50 11.16
C PHE A 51 -3.55 -9.79 9.70
N LYS A 52 -4.22 -8.86 8.98
CA LYS A 52 -4.46 -9.03 7.53
C LYS A 52 -3.15 -9.10 6.75
N ARG A 53 -2.19 -8.22 7.07
CA ARG A 53 -0.85 -8.19 6.45
C ARG A 53 -0.10 -9.50 6.70
N GLU A 54 -0.10 -9.97 7.94
CA GLU A 54 0.58 -11.20 8.35
C GLU A 54 -0.06 -12.44 7.74
N TYR A 55 -1.39 -12.51 7.70
CA TYR A 55 -2.12 -13.60 7.07
C TYR A 55 -1.76 -13.74 5.58
N VAL A 56 -1.76 -12.61 4.86
CA VAL A 56 -1.42 -12.58 3.44
C VAL A 56 0.06 -12.91 3.21
N TYR A 57 0.96 -12.43 4.08
CA TYR A 57 2.38 -12.75 4.03
C TYR A 57 2.66 -14.23 4.28
N LEU A 58 2.00 -14.82 5.28
CA LEU A 58 2.08 -16.24 5.56
C LEU A 58 1.59 -17.05 4.36
N LEU A 59 0.45 -16.67 3.79
CA LEU A 59 -0.11 -17.33 2.62
C LEU A 59 0.85 -17.25 1.42
N GLN A 60 1.46 -16.09 1.18
CA GLN A 60 2.49 -15.91 0.17
C GLN A 60 3.68 -16.85 0.42
N SER A 61 4.17 -16.92 1.66
CA SER A 61 5.32 -17.76 2.04
C SER A 61 5.03 -19.26 1.91
N CYS A 62 3.76 -19.65 2.01
CA CYS A 62 3.31 -21.02 1.78
C CYS A 62 3.22 -21.38 0.30
N ILE A 63 3.07 -20.42 -0.62
CA ILE A 63 3.00 -20.72 -2.05
C ILE A 63 4.42 -20.89 -2.59
N ARG A 64 4.81 -22.13 -2.89
CA ARG A 64 6.07 -22.46 -3.56
C ARG A 64 5.88 -22.41 -5.06
N ILE A 65 6.58 -21.50 -5.72
CA ILE A 65 6.65 -21.41 -7.19
C ILE A 65 7.85 -22.27 -7.64
N PRO A 66 7.65 -23.32 -8.45
CA PRO A 66 8.78 -24.11 -8.96
C PRO A 66 9.63 -23.21 -9.87
N VAL A 67 10.91 -23.07 -9.52
CA VAL A 67 11.85 -22.21 -10.26
C VAL A 67 12.50 -22.95 -11.45
N ASN A 68 12.21 -24.24 -11.63
CA ASN A 68 12.89 -25.05 -12.64
C ASN A 68 11.93 -26.06 -13.29
N GLU A 69 11.75 -25.97 -14.62
CA GLU A 69 10.93 -26.90 -15.43
C GLU A 69 11.43 -28.35 -15.38
N HIS A 70 12.68 -28.57 -14.96
CA HIS A 70 13.34 -29.88 -14.96
C HIS A 70 13.54 -30.49 -13.56
N ALA A 71 13.04 -29.85 -12.50
CA ALA A 71 13.08 -30.42 -11.16
C ALA A 71 11.87 -31.35 -10.95
N ASN A 72 11.93 -32.56 -11.52
CA ASN A 72 11.07 -33.70 -11.16
C ASN A 72 11.36 -34.25 -9.76
N GLY A 73 11.69 -33.38 -8.81
CA GLY A 73 12.01 -33.70 -7.43
C GLY A 73 11.17 -32.82 -6.52
N ASP A 74 10.11 -33.41 -5.97
CA ASP A 74 9.25 -32.84 -4.94
C ASP A 74 8.62 -31.48 -5.30
N ILE A 75 7.62 -31.55 -6.18
CA ILE A 75 6.51 -30.59 -6.18
C ILE A 75 5.76 -30.77 -4.84
N VAL A 76 6.35 -30.27 -3.75
CA VAL A 76 5.59 -29.91 -2.57
C VAL A 76 4.86 -28.63 -2.93
N GLN A 77 3.87 -28.75 -3.82
CA GLN A 77 2.71 -27.87 -3.76
C GLN A 77 2.28 -27.95 -2.30
N VAL A 78 2.50 -26.87 -1.55
CA VAL A 78 1.80 -26.72 -0.28
C VAL A 78 0.34 -26.68 -0.71
N LYS A 79 -0.31 -27.85 -0.69
CA LYS A 79 -1.76 -27.95 -0.69
C LYS A 79 -2.14 -27.06 0.47
N LEU A 80 -2.61 -25.85 0.16
CA LEU A 80 -3.16 -24.97 1.17
C LEU A 80 -4.23 -25.79 1.88
N PHE A 81 -3.94 -26.23 3.10
CA PHE A 81 -4.84 -27.05 3.89
C PHE A 81 -6.08 -26.19 4.13
N GLY A 82 -7.15 -26.43 3.36
CA GLY A 82 -8.32 -25.55 3.30
C GLY A 82 -8.93 -25.36 1.92
N GLY A 83 -8.30 -25.86 0.84
CA GLY A 83 -8.87 -25.80 -0.52
C GLY A 83 -9.22 -24.36 -0.93
N ASN A 84 -10.44 -24.15 -1.42
CA ASN A 84 -10.92 -22.84 -1.88
C ASN A 84 -11.22 -21.85 -0.74
N LEU A 85 -10.96 -22.19 0.53
CA LEU A 85 -11.16 -21.28 1.66
C LEU A 85 -10.23 -20.07 1.59
N HIS A 86 -8.95 -20.31 1.32
CA HIS A 86 -7.94 -19.24 1.26
C HIS A 86 -8.18 -18.31 0.08
N GLU A 87 -8.51 -18.87 -1.08
CA GLU A 87 -8.91 -18.09 -2.25
C GLU A 87 -10.10 -17.18 -1.94
N ARG A 88 -11.18 -17.71 -1.34
CA ARG A 88 -12.35 -16.91 -0.96
C ARG A 88 -12.01 -15.81 0.05
N ARG A 89 -11.11 -16.07 1.01
CA ARG A 89 -10.66 -15.05 1.97
C ARG A 89 -9.83 -13.97 1.29
N VAL A 90 -8.92 -14.34 0.41
CA VAL A 90 -8.10 -13.39 -0.36
C VAL A 90 -8.97 -12.52 -1.27
N ARG A 91 -9.96 -13.10 -1.96
CA ARG A 91 -10.94 -12.33 -2.75
C ARG A 91 -11.67 -11.28 -1.90
N LYS A 92 -12.19 -11.67 -0.73
CA LYS A 92 -12.84 -10.72 0.21
C LYS A 92 -11.88 -9.62 0.66
N LEU A 93 -10.64 -9.97 1.01
CA LEU A 93 -9.63 -8.98 1.40
C LEU A 93 -9.28 -8.04 0.24
N LEU A 94 -9.22 -8.56 -0.99
CA LEU A 94 -9.00 -7.78 -2.20
C LEU A 94 -10.15 -6.80 -2.45
N ASP A 95 -11.40 -7.25 -2.37
CA ASP A 95 -12.57 -6.38 -2.57
C ASP A 95 -12.59 -5.25 -1.54
N MET A 96 -12.30 -5.55 -0.26
CA MET A 96 -12.21 -4.54 0.79
C MET A 96 -11.06 -3.56 0.56
N ALA A 97 -9.88 -4.05 0.15
CA ALA A 97 -8.73 -3.21 -0.15
C ALA A 97 -8.98 -2.31 -1.36
N ARG A 98 -9.69 -2.81 -2.38
CA ARG A 98 -10.07 -2.06 -3.59
C ARG A 98 -11.01 -0.89 -3.34
N VAL A 99 -11.84 -0.96 -2.30
CA VAL A 99 -12.67 0.19 -1.86
C VAL A 99 -11.77 1.36 -1.44
N GLN A 100 -10.61 1.07 -0.85
CA GLN A 100 -9.64 2.07 -0.42
C GLN A 100 -8.65 2.44 -1.54
N ASP A 101 -8.26 1.45 -2.35
CA ASP A 101 -7.30 1.59 -3.45
C ASP A 101 -7.81 0.90 -4.73
N PRO A 102 -8.52 1.63 -5.61
CA PRO A 102 -9.07 1.07 -6.85
C PRO A 102 -8.01 0.58 -7.85
N THR A 103 -6.73 0.91 -7.65
CA THR A 103 -5.64 0.56 -8.58
C THR A 103 -5.15 -0.88 -8.44
N LEU A 104 -5.54 -1.56 -7.36
CA LEU A 104 -5.25 -2.98 -7.16
C LEU A 104 -5.82 -3.84 -8.32
N PRO A 105 -5.33 -5.06 -8.55
CA PRO A 105 -5.92 -5.98 -9.51
C PRO A 105 -7.32 -6.47 -9.07
N THR A 106 -8.13 -6.98 -10.00
CA THR A 106 -9.23 -7.91 -9.67
C THR A 106 -8.73 -9.33 -9.84
N PHE A 107 -9.37 -10.28 -9.16
CA PHE A 107 -8.98 -11.68 -9.29
C PHE A 107 -9.19 -12.18 -10.73
N GLU A 108 -10.27 -11.75 -11.38
CA GLU A 108 -10.64 -12.05 -12.76
C GLU A 108 -9.66 -11.44 -13.77
N SER A 109 -9.11 -10.25 -13.49
CA SER A 109 -8.10 -9.60 -14.34
C SER A 109 -6.76 -10.32 -14.39
N VAL A 110 -6.52 -11.23 -13.44
CA VAL A 110 -5.22 -11.86 -13.23
C VAL A 110 -5.27 -13.37 -13.48
N CYS A 111 -6.40 -14.04 -13.21
CA CYS A 111 -6.54 -15.50 -13.29
C CYS A 111 -7.17 -16.02 -14.58
N ASN A 112 -7.60 -15.16 -15.50
CA ASN A 112 -8.35 -15.62 -16.67
C ASN A 112 -7.92 -14.93 -17.97
N PRO A 113 -6.71 -15.26 -18.50
CA PRO A 113 -6.22 -14.70 -19.76
C PRO A 113 -7.15 -14.94 -20.96
N GLN A 114 -7.97 -16.00 -20.93
CA GLN A 114 -9.02 -16.26 -21.92
C GLN A 114 -10.42 -16.25 -21.30
N SER A 115 -10.92 -15.07 -20.92
CA SER A 115 -12.35 -14.90 -20.67
C SER A 115 -13.12 -15.02 -21.99
N PHE A 116 -13.85 -16.13 -22.17
CA PHE A 116 -14.75 -16.30 -23.31
C PHE A 116 -16.12 -15.71 -22.99
N HIS A 117 -16.60 -14.79 -23.83
CA HIS A 117 -18.02 -14.42 -23.80
C HIS A 117 -18.80 -15.44 -24.61
N VAL A 118 -19.91 -15.94 -24.05
CA VAL A 118 -20.88 -16.78 -24.78
C VAL A 118 -22.04 -15.87 -25.15
N ASP A 119 -22.29 -15.68 -26.45
CA ASP A 119 -23.45 -14.91 -26.89
C ASP A 119 -24.78 -15.65 -26.62
N GLU A 120 -25.91 -15.00 -26.87
CA GLU A 120 -27.26 -15.57 -26.72
C GLU A 120 -27.47 -16.85 -27.56
N TYR A 121 -26.62 -17.06 -28.56
CA TYR A 121 -26.64 -18.20 -29.48
C TYR A 121 -25.61 -19.28 -29.12
N GLY A 122 -24.86 -19.14 -28.03
CA GLY A 122 -23.88 -20.12 -27.56
C GLY A 122 -22.49 -20.01 -28.19
N PHE A 123 -22.23 -19.02 -29.05
CA PHE A 123 -20.92 -18.83 -29.69
C PHE A 123 -19.93 -18.17 -28.72
N ARG A 124 -18.75 -18.78 -28.61
CA ARG A 124 -17.65 -18.30 -27.79
C ARG A 124 -16.80 -17.32 -28.57
N TYR A 125 -16.72 -16.08 -28.10
CA TYR A 125 -15.80 -15.08 -28.60
C TYR A 125 -14.71 -14.85 -27.55
N ALA A 126 -13.45 -14.94 -27.95
CA ALA A 126 -12.35 -14.43 -27.16
C ALA A 126 -12.41 -12.90 -27.23
N PHE A 127 -12.86 -12.26 -26.16
CA PHE A 127 -12.74 -10.81 -26.03
C PHE A 127 -11.49 -10.53 -25.20
N GLU A 128 -10.70 -9.56 -25.67
CA GLU A 128 -9.60 -8.86 -24.99
C GLU A 128 -8.90 -9.62 -23.85
N GLU A 129 -7.63 -10.01 -24.06
CA GLU A 129 -6.80 -10.64 -23.03
C GLU A 129 -6.99 -9.90 -21.69
N SER A 130 -7.55 -10.61 -20.70
CA SER A 130 -7.77 -10.03 -19.38
C SER A 130 -6.44 -10.05 -18.65
N PHE A 131 -5.79 -8.90 -18.60
CA PHE A 131 -4.52 -8.69 -17.88
C PHE A 131 -4.63 -7.49 -16.96
N HIS A 132 -3.96 -7.58 -15.81
CA HIS A 132 -3.73 -6.43 -14.96
C HIS A 132 -2.46 -5.72 -15.39
N VAL A 133 -2.52 -4.39 -15.50
CA VAL A 133 -1.33 -3.54 -15.72
C VAL A 133 -0.95 -2.90 -14.40
N ASP A 134 0.29 -3.09 -13.97
CA ASP A 134 0.80 -2.47 -12.75
C ASP A 134 1.19 -0.98 -12.95
N GLU A 135 1.63 -0.34 -11.87
CA GLU A 135 2.08 1.05 -11.85
C GLU A 135 3.31 1.33 -12.75
N TYR A 136 4.03 0.30 -13.20
CA TYR A 136 5.18 0.39 -14.09
C TYR A 136 4.84 0.08 -15.55
N GLY A 137 3.62 -0.36 -15.84
CA GLY A 137 3.17 -0.75 -17.18
C GLY A 137 3.39 -2.22 -17.50
N PHE A 138 3.77 -3.06 -16.54
CA PHE A 138 3.90 -4.51 -16.75
C PHE A 138 2.53 -5.17 -16.73
N ARG A 139 2.31 -6.08 -17.68
CA ARG A 139 1.09 -6.87 -17.80
C ARG A 139 1.22 -8.18 -17.04
N TYR A 140 0.21 -8.50 -16.25
CA TYR A 140 0.13 -9.73 -15.47
C TYR A 140 -1.14 -10.49 -15.81
N ALA A 141 -0.96 -11.70 -16.33
CA ALA A 141 -2.01 -12.69 -16.52
C ALA A 141 -1.38 -14.07 -16.25
N PHE A 142 -2.04 -14.89 -15.44
CA PHE A 142 -1.53 -16.21 -15.06
C PHE A 142 -2.56 -17.28 -15.42
N GLU A 143 -2.07 -18.37 -15.99
CA GLU A 143 -2.87 -19.57 -16.28
C GLU A 143 -3.13 -20.38 -15.00
N GLU A 144 -2.14 -20.42 -14.10
CA GLU A 144 -2.24 -21.13 -12.83
C GLU A 144 -2.77 -20.25 -11.70
N VAL A 145 -3.90 -20.66 -11.10
CA VAL A 145 -4.53 -19.97 -9.96
C VAL A 145 -3.58 -19.74 -8.78
N PRO A 146 -2.68 -20.68 -8.39
CA PRO A 146 -1.72 -20.43 -7.31
C PRO A 146 -0.76 -19.27 -7.58
N LEU A 147 -0.31 -19.07 -8.82
CA LEU A 147 0.57 -17.97 -9.19
C LEU A 147 -0.14 -16.63 -9.10
N ALA A 148 -1.36 -16.57 -9.62
CA ALA A 148 -2.21 -15.39 -9.47
C ALA A 148 -2.52 -15.08 -8.00
N LEU A 149 -2.81 -16.11 -7.19
CA LEU A 149 -3.05 -15.96 -5.76
C LEU A 149 -1.81 -15.39 -5.06
N HIS A 150 -0.61 -15.89 -5.39
CA HIS A 150 0.66 -15.36 -4.87
C HIS A 150 0.85 -13.89 -5.27
N TYR A 151 0.59 -13.55 -6.54
CA TYR A 151 0.66 -12.16 -7.01
C TYR A 151 -0.31 -11.25 -6.25
N ILE A 152 -1.57 -11.64 -6.13
CA ILE A 152 -2.59 -10.87 -5.39
C ILE A 152 -2.21 -10.74 -3.92
N CYS A 153 -1.69 -11.81 -3.29
CA CYS A 153 -1.18 -11.73 -1.92
C CYS A 153 -0.03 -10.73 -1.81
N THR A 154 0.89 -10.72 -2.78
CA THR A 154 1.96 -9.73 -2.82
C THR A 154 1.40 -8.30 -2.90
N GLN A 155 0.41 -8.06 -3.77
CA GLN A 155 -0.21 -6.74 -3.91
C GLN A 155 -0.95 -6.32 -2.62
N LEU A 156 -1.72 -7.22 -2.01
CA LEU A 156 -2.40 -6.99 -0.73
C LEU A 156 -1.41 -6.73 0.42
N HIS A 157 -0.33 -7.50 0.50
CA HIS A 157 0.71 -7.31 1.52
C HIS A 157 1.31 -5.90 1.42
N ASN A 158 1.65 -5.47 0.20
CA ASN A 158 2.17 -4.13 -0.06
C ASN A 158 1.15 -3.04 0.29
N HIS A 159 -0.12 -3.25 -0.04
CA HIS A 159 -1.20 -2.34 0.31
C HIS A 159 -1.30 -2.17 1.84
N TYR A 160 -1.41 -3.27 2.60
CA TYR A 160 -1.49 -3.20 4.06
C TYR A 160 -0.21 -2.63 4.69
N GLN A 161 0.97 -2.97 4.16
CA GLN A 161 2.23 -2.39 4.61
C GLN A 161 2.26 -0.88 4.41
N SER A 162 1.69 -0.36 3.32
CA SER A 162 1.65 1.07 3.06
C SER A 162 0.77 1.85 4.06
N GLN A 163 -0.17 1.18 4.73
CA GLN A 163 -1.04 1.79 5.74
C GLN A 163 -0.39 1.91 7.11
N LEU A 164 0.73 1.23 7.35
CA LEU A 164 1.40 1.26 8.65
C LEU A 164 2.02 2.64 8.92
N GLU A 165 1.91 3.09 10.17
CA GLU A 165 2.49 4.35 10.62
C GLU A 165 4.00 4.40 10.36
N SER A 166 4.71 3.30 10.63
CA SER A 166 6.15 3.18 10.35
C SER A 166 6.50 3.39 8.88
N HIS A 167 5.64 2.92 7.96
CA HIS A 167 5.82 3.13 6.53
C HIS A 167 5.56 4.60 6.13
N GLN A 168 4.54 5.22 6.72
CA GLN A 168 4.22 6.63 6.49
C GLN A 168 5.32 7.56 7.03
N ASP A 169 5.86 7.26 8.20
CA ASP A 169 6.98 7.99 8.79
C ASP A 169 8.25 7.84 7.96
N HIS A 170 8.54 6.63 7.48
CA HIS A 170 9.65 6.40 6.55
C HIS A 170 9.50 7.21 5.26
N LYS A 171 8.28 7.25 4.71
CA LYS A 171 7.96 8.08 3.53
C LYS A 171 8.10 9.58 3.84
N ARG A 172 7.71 10.03 5.04
CA ARG A 172 7.87 11.44 5.48
C ARG A 172 9.34 11.83 5.57
N ARG A 173 10.19 10.97 6.12
CA ARG A 173 11.65 11.21 6.20
C ARG A 173 12.27 11.33 4.81
N TRP A 174 11.84 10.49 3.86
CA TRP A 174 12.26 10.63 2.46
C TRP A 174 11.80 11.94 1.82
N LYS A 175 10.62 12.45 2.17
CA LYS A 175 10.17 13.77 1.68
C LYS A 175 11.06 14.89 2.19
N LEU A 176 11.38 14.91 3.48
CA LEU A 176 12.28 15.91 4.06
C LEU A 176 13.64 15.92 3.34
N VAL A 177 14.22 14.74 3.09
CA VAL A 177 15.47 14.62 2.33
C VAL A 177 15.35 15.17 0.91
N LEU A 178 14.22 14.97 0.23
CA LEU A 178 14.01 15.50 -1.11
C LEU A 178 13.74 17.00 -1.12
N ASP A 179 13.03 17.52 -0.12
CA ASP A 179 12.72 18.95 0.01
C ASP A 179 13.99 19.77 0.31
N GLU A 180 14.95 19.18 1.04
CA GLU A 180 16.27 19.77 1.31
C GLU A 180 17.29 19.56 0.16
N CYS A 181 16.95 18.74 -0.85
CA CYS A 181 17.85 18.34 -1.91
C CYS A 181 17.64 19.15 -3.20
N ASP A 182 18.48 20.15 -3.44
CA ASP A 182 18.44 20.98 -4.66
C ASP A 182 18.89 20.25 -5.95
N SER A 183 19.48 19.06 -5.84
CA SER A 183 19.89 18.16 -6.96
C SER A 183 20.84 17.05 -6.49
N LYS A 184 21.36 17.17 -5.27
CA LYS A 184 22.28 16.20 -4.67
C LYS A 184 21.79 15.69 -3.31
N ILE A 185 21.73 14.36 -3.19
CA ILE A 185 21.45 13.66 -1.94
C ILE A 185 22.80 13.47 -1.23
N ASN A 186 22.95 14.10 -0.08
CA ASN A 186 24.18 14.00 0.70
C ASN A 186 24.32 12.60 1.29
N ASN A 187 25.56 12.07 1.30
CA ASN A 187 25.88 10.77 1.89
C ASN A 187 26.04 10.90 3.41
N THR A 188 24.92 10.97 4.12
CA THR A 188 24.87 11.02 5.58
C THR A 188 24.54 9.64 6.15
N ASN A 189 24.70 9.45 7.46
CA ASN A 189 24.27 8.22 8.13
C ASN A 189 22.77 7.97 7.95
N GLU A 190 21.99 9.05 7.99
CA GLU A 190 20.54 9.01 7.82
C GLU A 190 20.14 8.59 6.41
N THR A 191 20.69 9.22 5.37
CA THR A 191 20.32 8.86 3.98
C THR A 191 20.73 7.44 3.64
N ARG A 192 21.87 6.95 4.15
CA ARG A 192 22.26 5.54 4.03
C ARG A 192 21.30 4.59 4.75
N SER A 193 20.86 4.95 5.96
CA SER A 193 19.85 4.18 6.70
C SER A 193 18.54 4.13 5.93
N LEU A 194 18.08 5.26 5.39
CA LEU A 194 16.87 5.35 4.58
C LEU A 194 16.94 4.51 3.30
N CYS A 195 18.08 4.51 2.60
CA CYS A 195 18.30 3.65 1.44
C CYS A 195 18.22 2.15 1.80
N ARG A 196 18.86 1.74 2.90
CA ARG A 196 18.87 0.33 3.36
C ARG A 196 17.51 -0.15 3.84
N ALA A 197 16.70 0.73 4.43
CA ALA A 197 15.31 0.47 4.77
C ALA A 197 14.38 0.42 3.54
N GLY A 198 14.92 0.71 2.34
CA GLY A 198 14.21 0.66 1.07
C GLY A 198 13.63 2.01 0.67
N ILE A 199 13.60 2.28 -0.64
CA ILE A 199 13.04 3.52 -1.18
C ILE A 199 11.54 3.33 -1.45
N PRO A 200 10.65 4.22 -0.94
CA PRO A 200 9.21 4.18 -1.21
C PRO A 200 8.91 4.21 -2.72
N ARG A 201 7.99 3.36 -3.18
CA ARG A 201 7.66 3.17 -4.60
C ARG A 201 7.40 4.48 -5.35
N SER A 202 6.52 5.32 -4.80
CA SER A 202 6.16 6.63 -5.36
C SER A 202 7.33 7.60 -5.54
N MET A 203 8.46 7.37 -4.87
CA MET A 203 9.62 8.27 -4.86
C MET A 203 10.84 7.65 -5.55
N ARG A 204 10.78 6.34 -5.91
CA ARG A 204 11.89 5.61 -6.52
C ARG A 204 12.39 6.27 -7.79
N SER A 205 11.49 6.64 -8.70
CA SER A 205 11.86 7.25 -9.99
C SER A 205 12.68 8.53 -9.79
N THR A 206 12.28 9.39 -8.87
CA THR A 206 12.97 10.64 -8.53
C THR A 206 14.30 10.38 -7.83
N ILE A 207 14.31 9.57 -6.77
CA ILE A 207 15.51 9.30 -5.96
C ILE A 207 16.57 8.59 -6.79
N TRP A 208 16.20 7.52 -7.52
CA TRP A 208 17.15 6.81 -8.37
C TRP A 208 17.70 7.70 -9.47
N ARG A 209 16.86 8.54 -10.10
CA ARG A 209 17.33 9.51 -11.10
C ARG A 209 18.40 10.43 -10.50
N ILE A 210 18.15 10.98 -9.32
CA ILE A 210 19.10 11.87 -8.63
C ILE A 210 20.41 11.13 -8.31
N LEU A 211 20.34 9.94 -7.72
CA LEU A 211 21.53 9.13 -7.37
C LEU A 211 22.33 8.72 -8.60
N ILE A 212 21.67 8.24 -9.66
CA ILE A 212 22.33 7.86 -10.91
C ILE A 212 23.01 9.08 -11.53
N HIS A 213 22.32 10.22 -11.61
CA HIS A 213 22.90 11.45 -12.17
C HIS A 213 24.11 11.95 -11.39
N GLN A 214 24.13 11.82 -10.07
CA GLN A 214 25.32 12.10 -9.25
C GLN A 214 26.45 11.13 -9.55
N GLN A 215 26.16 9.84 -9.60
CA GLN A 215 27.17 8.80 -9.85
C GLN A 215 27.84 8.95 -11.22
N VAL A 216 27.10 9.38 -12.24
CA VAL A 216 27.62 9.57 -13.60
C VAL A 216 27.96 11.02 -13.93
N SER A 217 28.02 11.91 -12.94
CA SER A 217 28.25 13.34 -13.16
C SER A 217 29.59 13.59 -13.87
N ASP A 218 30.66 12.93 -13.42
CA ASP A 218 32.00 13.05 -14.00
C ASP A 218 32.05 12.53 -15.44
N LEU A 219 31.34 11.42 -15.72
CA LEU A 219 31.22 10.88 -17.08
C LEU A 219 30.47 11.84 -18.00
N LYS A 220 29.39 12.46 -17.51
CA LYS A 220 28.63 13.46 -18.27
C LYS A 220 29.44 14.73 -18.51
N ALA A 221 30.30 15.13 -17.57
CA ALA A 221 31.22 16.25 -17.75
C ALA A 221 32.29 15.93 -18.80
N LYS A 222 32.85 14.70 -18.79
CA LYS A 222 33.88 14.27 -19.73
C LYS A 222 33.39 14.08 -21.16
N PHE A 223 32.25 13.41 -21.34
CA PHE A 223 31.77 13.02 -22.67
C PHE A 223 30.59 13.86 -23.19
N GLY A 224 30.13 14.81 -22.38
CA GLY A 224 29.05 15.73 -22.73
C GLY A 224 27.64 15.19 -22.47
N LYS A 225 26.68 16.12 -22.43
CA LYS A 225 25.27 15.88 -22.07
C LYS A 225 24.57 14.82 -22.94
N TYR A 226 25.00 14.66 -24.19
CA TYR A 226 24.38 13.75 -25.17
C TYR A 226 25.08 12.39 -25.28
N TYR A 227 26.06 12.09 -24.40
CA TYR A 227 26.84 10.85 -24.43
C TYR A 227 25.97 9.60 -24.60
N TYR A 228 25.02 9.38 -23.69
CA TYR A 228 24.16 8.19 -23.72
C TYR A 228 23.31 8.11 -25.00
N ARG A 229 22.76 9.24 -25.46
CA ARG A 229 21.99 9.27 -26.72
C ARG A 229 22.86 8.90 -27.91
N ASN A 230 24.10 9.38 -27.94
CA ASN A 230 25.04 9.11 -29.03
C ASN A 230 25.51 7.65 -29.03
N LEU A 231 25.65 7.03 -27.85
CA LEU A 231 25.87 5.59 -27.73
C LEU A 231 24.69 4.78 -28.31
N CYS A 232 23.46 5.14 -27.96
CA CYS A 232 22.27 4.43 -28.45
C CYS A 232 21.97 4.67 -29.94
N SER A 233 22.47 5.76 -30.53
CA SER A 233 22.20 6.13 -31.93
C SER A 233 23.37 5.85 -32.88
N SER A 234 24.39 5.12 -32.44
CA SER A 234 25.55 4.71 -33.24
C SER A 234 26.42 5.85 -33.83
N GLN A 235 26.15 7.12 -33.49
CA GLN A 235 26.86 8.26 -34.09
C GLN A 235 28.24 8.56 -33.47
N GLY A 236 28.64 7.79 -32.44
CA GLY A 236 29.86 8.04 -31.67
C GLY A 236 29.81 9.36 -30.89
N THR A 237 30.68 9.53 -29.91
CA THR A 237 30.73 10.77 -29.14
C THR A 237 31.76 11.73 -29.73
N PRO A 238 31.66 13.04 -29.51
CA PRO A 238 32.67 13.99 -29.99
C PRO A 238 34.09 13.67 -29.46
N ALA A 239 34.17 13.02 -28.29
CA ALA A 239 35.43 12.56 -27.70
C ALA A 239 36.04 11.35 -28.43
N ASP A 240 35.26 10.60 -29.20
CA ASP A 240 35.75 9.48 -30.02
C ASP A 240 36.23 9.95 -31.41
N ARG A 241 36.11 11.24 -31.73
CA ARG A 241 36.48 11.83 -33.02
C ARG A 241 37.84 12.53 -33.02
N HIS A 242 38.63 12.36 -31.95
CA HIS A 242 39.99 12.90 -31.80
C HIS A 242 40.95 11.87 -31.20
#